data_AF-A0A6J4HIU6-F1
#
_entry.id   AF-A0A6J4HIU6-F1
#
_cell.length_a   1.000
_cell.length_b   1.000
_cell.length_c   1.000
_cell.angle_alpha   90.00
_cell.angle_beta   90.00
_cell.angle_gamma   90.00
#
_symmetry.space_group_name_H-M   'P 1'
#
loop_
_entity.id
_entity.type
_entity.pdbx_description
1 polymer ?
#
loop_
_entity_poly.entity_id
_entity_poly.type
_entity_poly.pdbx_seq_one_letter_code
_entity_poly.pdbx_strand_id
1 'polypeptide(L)'
;MADASRTTTDDEAPSELDDLDELLQDLAFEAANRLDWVTIVRQGFPALSEEQEQTLKDMGEAFAADQVVQREWDGPAPTDDDHRWVAEVVERLAPRYELDVPAPVTTLLGRWSGPVRREPRRYGRRR
;
A
#
# COMPACT_ATOMS: atom_id res chain seq x y z
N MET A 1 18.05 -46.78 2.24
CA MET A 1 17.40 -46.04 3.34
C MET A 1 17.05 -44.68 2.81
N ALA A 2 15.77 -44.31 2.91
CA ALA A 2 15.22 -43.10 2.34
C ALA A 2 15.68 -41.84 3.09
N ASP A 3 15.96 -40.83 2.28
CA ASP A 3 15.78 -39.39 2.45
C ASP A 3 14.99 -38.91 3.69
N ALA A 4 15.60 -37.98 4.43
CA ALA A 4 14.91 -37.01 5.28
C ALA A 4 15.87 -35.85 5.65
N SER A 5 16.39 -35.13 4.66
CA SER A 5 16.91 -33.78 4.89
C SER A 5 15.88 -32.78 4.37
N ARG A 6 14.72 -32.74 5.01
CA ARG A 6 13.82 -31.58 4.92
C ARG A 6 14.34 -30.56 5.93
N THR A 7 15.36 -29.83 5.54
CA THR A 7 15.74 -28.59 6.20
C THR A 7 14.55 -27.65 5.98
N THR A 8 13.73 -27.49 7.02
CA THR A 8 12.78 -26.40 7.14
C THR A 8 13.56 -25.10 6.98
N THR A 9 13.39 -24.45 5.83
CA THR A 9 13.89 -23.11 5.57
C THR A 9 13.26 -22.16 6.59
N ASP A 10 14.13 -21.62 7.43
CA ASP A 10 14.06 -20.41 8.25
C ASP A 10 12.69 -19.85 8.65
N ASP A 11 12.40 -19.92 9.95
CA ASP A 11 11.65 -18.91 10.71
C ASP A 11 12.39 -17.55 10.64
N GLU A 12 12.47 -16.94 9.47
CA GLU A 12 12.94 -15.56 9.34
C GLU A 12 11.80 -14.65 9.81
N ALA A 13 12.08 -13.79 10.81
CA ALA A 13 11.09 -12.84 11.28
C ALA A 13 10.62 -11.96 10.11
N PRO A 14 9.31 -11.69 9.98
CA PRO A 14 8.81 -10.86 8.89
C PRO A 14 9.55 -9.52 8.87
N SER A 15 9.94 -9.11 7.67
CA SER A 15 10.58 -7.82 7.44
C SER A 15 9.56 -6.68 7.55
N GLU A 16 10.04 -5.46 7.73
CA GLU A 16 9.19 -4.26 7.69
C GLU A 16 8.47 -4.06 6.35
N LEU A 17 8.96 -4.69 5.27
CA LEU A 17 8.29 -4.71 3.97
C LEU A 17 7.16 -5.73 3.94
N ASP A 18 7.34 -6.89 4.58
CA ASP A 18 6.28 -7.90 4.71
C ASP A 18 5.12 -7.35 5.56
N ASP A 19 5.42 -6.67 6.67
CA ASP A 19 4.41 -6.02 7.51
C ASP A 19 3.65 -4.90 6.74
N LEU A 20 4.34 -4.20 5.82
CA LEU A 20 3.72 -3.13 5.01
C LEU A 20 2.84 -3.72 3.91
N ASP A 21 3.27 -4.80 3.27
CA ASP A 21 2.50 -5.56 2.28
C ASP A 21 1.20 -6.09 2.90
N GLU A 22 1.29 -6.74 4.07
CA GLU A 22 0.14 -7.23 4.82
C GLU A 22 -0.83 -6.08 5.17
N LEU A 23 -0.32 -4.95 5.68
CA LEU A 23 -1.16 -3.79 5.99
C LEU A 23 -1.89 -3.24 4.75
N LEU A 24 -1.24 -3.17 3.60
CA LEU A 24 -1.85 -2.67 2.37
C LEU A 24 -2.93 -3.63 1.83
N GLN A 25 -2.71 -4.93 1.99
CA GLN A 25 -3.72 -5.95 1.67
C GLN A 25 -4.92 -5.86 2.61
N ASP A 26 -4.70 -5.68 3.91
CA ASP A 26 -5.77 -5.48 4.89
C ASP A 26 -6.57 -4.21 4.60
N LEU A 27 -5.90 -3.11 4.22
CA LEU A 27 -6.57 -1.88 3.79
C LEU A 27 -7.46 -2.11 2.56
N ALA A 28 -6.94 -2.79 1.54
CA ALA A 28 -7.71 -3.11 0.34
C ALA A 28 -8.90 -4.03 0.67
N PHE A 29 -8.70 -5.01 1.57
CA PHE A 29 -9.73 -5.94 1.99
C PHE A 29 -10.84 -5.25 2.79
N GLU A 30 -10.50 -4.41 3.77
CA GLU A 30 -11.48 -3.65 4.54
C GLU A 30 -12.25 -2.64 3.68
N ALA A 31 -11.58 -2.01 2.72
CA ALA A 31 -12.24 -1.19 1.72
C ALA A 31 -13.24 -2.00 0.88
N ALA A 32 -12.85 -3.18 0.40
CA ALA A 32 -13.73 -4.08 -0.36
C ALA A 32 -14.93 -4.54 0.46
N ASN A 33 -14.72 -4.86 1.75
CA ASN A 33 -15.75 -5.26 2.69
C ASN A 33 -16.77 -4.14 2.92
N ARG A 34 -16.28 -2.92 3.21
CA ARG A 34 -17.14 -1.72 3.40
C ARG A 34 -17.92 -1.34 2.15
N LEU A 35 -17.34 -1.61 0.97
CA LEU A 35 -17.98 -1.37 -0.32
C LEU A 35 -19.08 -2.41 -0.63
N ASP A 36 -19.12 -3.54 0.08
CA ASP A 36 -19.88 -4.75 -0.30
C ASP A 36 -19.55 -5.18 -1.74
N TRP A 37 -18.25 -5.33 -2.00
CA TRP A 37 -17.70 -5.59 -3.33
C TRP A 37 -18.33 -6.81 -4.01
N VAL A 38 -18.55 -7.89 -3.26
CA VAL A 38 -19.17 -9.12 -3.80
C VAL A 38 -20.57 -8.83 -4.33
N THR A 39 -21.37 -8.04 -3.62
CA THR A 39 -22.70 -7.66 -4.07
C THR A 39 -22.64 -6.79 -5.32
N ILE A 40 -21.74 -5.80 -5.38
CA ILE A 40 -21.53 -4.95 -6.56
C ILE A 40 -21.19 -5.79 -7.80
N VAL A 41 -20.27 -6.75 -7.67
CA VAL A 41 -19.89 -7.66 -8.77
C VAL A 41 -21.09 -8.50 -9.20
N ARG A 42 -21.85 -9.07 -8.26
CA ARG A 42 -23.03 -9.90 -8.56
C ARG A 42 -24.15 -9.13 -9.24
N GLN A 43 -24.27 -7.83 -8.98
CA GLN A 43 -25.23 -6.95 -9.61
C GLN A 43 -24.76 -6.43 -10.98
N GLY A 44 -23.52 -6.71 -11.38
CA GLY A 44 -22.96 -6.28 -12.66
C GLY A 44 -22.49 -4.83 -12.67
N PHE A 45 -21.88 -4.35 -11.58
CA PHE A 45 -21.34 -3.00 -11.43
C PHE A 45 -22.39 -1.90 -11.59
N PRO A 46 -23.35 -1.81 -10.66
CA PRO A 46 -24.34 -0.73 -10.65
C PRO A 46 -23.67 0.65 -10.47
N ALA A 47 -24.42 1.71 -10.74
CA ALA A 47 -24.00 3.06 -10.37
C ALA A 47 -23.78 3.14 -8.85
N LEU A 48 -22.65 3.73 -8.45
CA LEU A 48 -22.23 3.83 -7.06
C LEU A 48 -22.65 5.18 -6.47
N SER A 49 -22.89 5.22 -5.17
CA SER A 49 -22.98 6.49 -4.44
C SER A 49 -21.60 7.15 -4.35
N GLU A 50 -21.54 8.45 -4.06
CA GLU A 50 -20.25 9.16 -3.87
C GLU A 50 -19.38 8.50 -2.78
N GLU A 51 -19.99 7.98 -1.72
CA GLU A 51 -19.28 7.26 -0.65
C GLU A 51 -18.71 5.91 -1.14
N GLN A 52 -19.49 5.17 -1.92
CA GLN A 52 -19.05 3.91 -2.52
C GLN A 52 -17.95 4.15 -3.57
N GLU A 53 -18.06 5.21 -4.37
CA GLU A 53 -17.00 5.62 -5.29
C GLU A 53 -15.71 5.98 -4.56
N GLN A 54 -15.81 6.70 -3.44
CA GLN A 54 -14.64 7.01 -2.62
C GLN A 54 -14.02 5.73 -2.03
N THR A 55 -14.85 4.82 -1.52
CA THR A 55 -14.37 3.53 -0.98
C THR A 55 -13.70 2.67 -2.07
N LEU A 56 -14.22 2.68 -3.30
CA LEU A 56 -13.60 2.02 -4.45
C LEU A 56 -12.24 2.66 -4.81
N LYS A 57 -12.10 3.99 -4.72
CA LYS A 57 -10.83 4.68 -4.92
C LYS A 57 -9.82 4.30 -3.84
N ASP A 58 -10.24 4.29 -2.57
CA ASP A 58 -9.40 3.91 -1.45
C ASP A 58 -8.87 2.47 -1.61
N MET A 59 -9.74 1.52 -2.00
CA MET A 59 -9.34 0.14 -2.34
C MET A 59 -8.31 0.11 -3.48
N GLY A 60 -8.55 0.87 -4.55
CA GLY A 60 -7.65 0.95 -5.70
C GLY A 60 -6.29 1.56 -5.36
N GLU A 61 -6.25 2.54 -4.47
CA GLU A 61 -5.02 3.15 -3.98
C GLU A 61 -4.21 2.20 -3.09
N ALA A 62 -4.87 1.46 -2.19
CA ALA A 62 -4.22 0.44 -1.37
C ALA A 62 -3.59 -0.65 -2.25
N PHE A 63 -4.32 -1.15 -3.25
CA PHE A 63 -3.79 -2.13 -4.21
C PHE A 63 -2.65 -1.57 -5.07
N ALA A 64 -2.72 -0.30 -5.47
CA ALA A 64 -1.65 0.31 -6.25
C ALA A 64 -0.38 0.56 -5.40
N ALA A 65 -0.53 0.86 -4.11
CA ALA A 65 0.57 0.98 -3.15
C ALA A 65 1.23 -0.37 -2.89
N ASP A 66 0.44 -1.43 -2.74
CA ASP A 66 0.93 -2.82 -2.61
C ASP A 66 1.82 -3.19 -3.81
N GLN A 67 1.38 -2.86 -5.02
CA GLN A 67 2.14 -3.07 -6.25
C GLN A 67 3.41 -2.21 -6.39
N VAL A 68 3.56 -1.14 -5.59
CA VAL A 68 4.82 -0.39 -5.48
C VAL A 68 5.75 -1.12 -4.52
N VAL A 69 5.25 -1.55 -3.36
CA VAL A 69 6.00 -2.32 -2.35
C VAL A 69 6.52 -3.63 -2.96
N GLN A 70 5.71 -4.32 -3.75
CA GLN A 70 6.12 -5.56 -4.45
C GLN A 70 7.35 -5.39 -5.36
N ARG A 71 7.61 -4.18 -5.87
CA ARG A 71 8.79 -3.90 -6.71
C ARG A 71 10.09 -3.79 -5.92
N GLU A 72 10.01 -3.64 -4.58
CA GLU A 72 11.19 -3.71 -3.71
C GLU A 72 11.88 -5.08 -3.78
N TRP A 73 11.09 -6.15 -4.00
CA TRP A 73 11.63 -7.50 -4.13
C TRP A 73 11.98 -7.85 -5.58
N ASP A 74 11.04 -7.73 -6.52
CA ASP A 74 11.16 -8.35 -7.85
C ASP A 74 10.86 -7.40 -9.03
N GLY A 75 11.13 -6.09 -8.89
CA GLY A 75 10.81 -5.11 -9.92
C GLY A 75 11.85 -4.02 -10.19
N PRO A 76 11.54 -3.10 -11.12
CA PRO A 76 12.27 -1.83 -11.20
C PRO A 76 12.12 -1.10 -9.86
N ALA A 77 13.25 -0.77 -9.25
CA ALA A 77 13.29 -0.10 -7.95
C ALA A 77 12.36 1.13 -7.92
N PRO A 78 11.45 1.22 -6.93
CA PRO A 78 10.62 2.41 -6.72
C PRO A 78 11.44 3.68 -6.54
N THR A 79 10.87 4.80 -6.95
CA THR A 79 11.46 6.12 -6.75
C THR A 79 11.13 6.68 -5.37
N ASP A 80 11.88 7.70 -4.92
CA ASP A 80 11.56 8.46 -3.70
C ASP A 80 10.16 9.12 -3.74
N ASP A 81 9.62 9.38 -4.93
CA ASP A 81 8.24 9.87 -5.10
C ASP A 81 7.23 8.73 -4.86
N ASP A 82 7.51 7.52 -5.36
CA ASP A 82 6.67 6.33 -5.13
C ASP A 82 6.62 5.97 -3.64
N HIS A 83 7.77 5.97 -2.95
CA HIS A 83 7.86 5.74 -1.52
C HIS A 83 7.05 6.75 -0.70
N ARG A 84 7.17 8.04 -1.02
CA ARG A 84 6.36 9.08 -0.37
C ARG A 84 4.88 8.87 -0.61
N TRP A 85 4.50 8.52 -1.83
CA TRP A 85 3.11 8.28 -2.16
C TRP A 85 2.54 7.08 -1.38
N VAL A 86 3.30 5.99 -1.22
CA VAL A 86 2.89 4.85 -0.35
C VAL A 86 2.69 5.32 1.09
N ALA A 87 3.60 6.13 1.63
CA ALA A 87 3.46 6.68 2.98
C ALA A 87 2.20 7.55 3.13
N GLU A 88 1.89 8.40 2.14
CA GLU A 88 0.67 9.22 2.12
C GLU A 88 -0.61 8.37 2.04
N VAL A 89 -0.58 7.25 1.30
CA VAL A 89 -1.70 6.29 1.24
C VAL A 89 -1.93 5.66 2.61
N VAL A 90 -0.90 5.11 3.25
CA VAL A 90 -1.04 4.48 4.57
C VAL A 90 -1.49 5.49 5.63
N GLU A 91 -0.88 6.68 5.67
CA GLU A 91 -1.23 7.74 6.63
C GLU A 91 -2.71 8.14 6.53
N ARG A 92 -3.28 8.16 5.32
CA ARG A 92 -4.67 8.52 5.09
C ARG A 92 -5.64 7.36 5.31
N LEU A 93 -5.29 6.15 4.85
CA LEU A 93 -6.22 5.02 4.82
C LEU A 93 -6.26 4.23 6.13
N ALA A 94 -5.13 4.00 6.81
CA ALA A 94 -5.08 3.30 8.09
C ALA A 94 -6.08 3.85 9.13
N PRO A 95 -6.11 5.17 9.44
CA PRO A 95 -7.10 5.70 10.37
C PRO A 95 -8.52 5.68 9.84
N ARG A 96 -8.73 5.74 8.51
CA ARG A 96 -10.06 5.71 7.88
C ARG A 96 -10.72 4.34 7.99
N TYR A 97 -9.92 3.28 7.97
CA TYR A 97 -10.36 1.90 8.09
C TYR A 97 -10.08 1.30 9.47
N GLU A 98 -9.69 2.13 10.44
CA GLU A 98 -9.49 1.73 11.84
C GLU A 98 -8.44 0.61 11.99
N LEU A 99 -7.41 0.63 11.15
CA LEU A 99 -6.28 -0.31 11.21
C LEU A 99 -5.10 0.30 11.95
N ASP A 100 -4.50 -0.51 12.82
CA ASP A 100 -3.26 -0.15 13.51
C ASP A 100 -2.07 -0.28 12.56
N VAL A 101 -1.19 0.72 12.53
CA VAL A 101 0.04 0.66 11.75
C VAL A 101 1.15 0.04 12.63
N PRO A 102 1.75 -1.10 12.23
CA PRO A 102 2.83 -1.71 12.99
C PRO A 102 4.01 -0.76 13.20
N ALA A 103 4.73 -0.91 14.32
CA ALA A 103 5.89 -0.06 14.62
C ALA A 103 7.03 -0.17 13.58
N PRO A 104 7.33 -1.37 13.02
CA PRO A 104 8.30 -1.49 11.92
C PRO A 104 7.86 -0.68 10.70
N VAL A 105 6.59 -0.80 10.30
CA VAL A 105 6.00 -0.04 9.18
C VAL A 105 6.06 1.46 9.44
N THR A 106 5.69 1.92 10.64
CA THR A 106 5.81 3.34 11.03
C THR A 106 7.23 3.85 10.86
N THR A 107 8.22 3.03 11.23
CA THR A 107 9.65 3.39 11.12
C THR A 107 10.11 3.43 9.65
N LEU A 108 9.63 2.49 8.82
CA LEU A 108 9.87 2.46 7.38
C LEU A 108 9.28 3.69 6.68
N LEU A 109 7.99 3.94 6.89
CA LEU A 109 7.29 5.07 6.29
C LEU A 109 7.92 6.40 6.70
N GLY A 110 8.36 6.55 7.95
CA GLY A 110 9.10 7.74 8.39
C GLY A 110 10.39 7.99 7.61
N ARG A 111 11.08 6.95 7.13
CA ARG A 111 12.26 7.10 6.25
C ARG A 111 11.85 7.49 4.84
N TRP A 112 10.79 6.90 4.33
CA TRP A 112 10.23 7.16 3.00
C TRP A 112 9.63 8.56 2.88
N SER A 113 9.05 9.12 3.95
CA SER A 113 8.43 10.45 3.91
C SER A 113 9.43 11.59 3.65
N GLY A 114 10.69 11.46 4.11
CA GLY A 114 11.82 12.36 3.84
C GLY A 114 11.61 13.87 4.14
N PRO A 115 12.67 14.70 4.15
CA PRO A 115 12.49 16.16 4.12
C PRO A 115 12.06 16.59 2.72
N VAL A 116 10.88 17.20 2.60
CA VAL A 116 10.32 17.71 1.33
C VAL A 116 11.35 18.61 0.62
N ARG A 117 12.05 18.09 -0.39
CA ARG A 117 12.80 18.93 -1.34
C ARG A 117 11.78 19.56 -2.30
N ARG A 118 11.17 20.66 -1.87
CA ARG A 118 10.48 21.59 -2.78
C ARG A 118 11.54 22.20 -3.68
N GLU A 119 11.78 21.60 -4.83
CA GLU A 119 12.56 22.26 -5.88
C GLU A 119 11.78 23.50 -6.34
N PRO A 120 12.30 24.72 -6.21
CA PRO A 120 11.60 25.90 -6.67
C PRO A 120 11.53 25.84 -8.19
N ARG A 121 10.31 25.68 -8.73
CA ARG A 121 10.04 25.76 -10.18
C ARG A 121 10.73 27.00 -10.73
N ARG A 122 11.80 26.81 -11.50
CA ARG A 122 12.41 27.86 -12.32
C ARG A 122 11.42 28.16 -13.45
N TYR A 123 10.47 29.04 -13.18
CA TYR A 123 9.75 29.73 -14.24
C TYR A 123 10.75 30.63 -14.97
N GLY A 124 11.33 30.10 -16.03
CA GLY A 124 12.09 30.87 -16.99
C GLY A 124 11.18 31.93 -17.61
N ARG A 125 11.29 33.17 -17.14
CA ARG A 125 10.86 34.34 -17.91
C ARG A 125 11.64 34.33 -19.23
N ARG A 126 10.96 34.04 -20.33
CA ARG A 126 11.43 34.52 -21.64
C ARG A 126 10.79 35.88 -21.88
N ARG A 127 11.65 36.89 -22.04
CA ARG A 127 11.34 38.20 -22.61
C ARG A 127 11.17 38.07 -24.11
#